data_AF-A0AAD0M787-F1
#
_entry.id   AF-A0AAD0M787-F1
#
_cell.length_a   1.000
_cell.length_b   1.000
_cell.length_c   1.000
_cell.angle_alpha   90.00
_cell.angle_beta   90.00
_cell.angle_gamma   90.00
#
_symmetry.space_group_name_H-M   'P 1'
#
loop_
_entity.id
_entity.type
_entity.pdbx_description
1 polymer ?
#
loop_
_entity_poly.entity_id
_entity_poly.type
_entity_poly.pdbx_seq_one_letter_code
_entity_poly.pdbx_strand_id
1 'polypeptide(L)'
;MDNGNSSAVASLNDKREHAIALVELDGASRMLGINSLSWDLGTQQVLRVAGLTANEHLLKDNVAPGAGSPAELLGHRTLRALVEGSKKDNGLELDWTEFQAKMTALVYRQKYNLTENDYQEINALFDDATQILGRAPSDSAEFHGAKQRALAERVDQLVGENQRQQAEYDRKNSSLQQELARKTAEAEQARGEAQRVSADAVRSIQEMRRDSARLQEETEVRADARVEEARKEASIDTQRKLTELRDSLQASITQAEAQRQAAEGELNDLQRRIAAGEYVAKAALEEINNKLGQLRLSEVNMRNDLLAVNEQLTAEKLVSAGLREEVTRLQDARIQDREQITTLETRLSTIIEDRTQTTEFAIMHERLTKNRDTIAELTTQLDTERSRSQVLEGNLHSVRGSYKQLHTSGRQYCDSLKTQITELQVEKNAITRDLSQIKVVLAVTLTCGTFAAIAFGLKHLGFF
;
A
#
# COMPACT_ATOMS: atom_id res chain seq x y z
N MET A 1 135.02 -5.66 44.67
CA MET A 1 133.82 -5.01 44.09
C MET A 1 133.24 -6.00 43.08
N ASP A 2 131.94 -5.92 42.82
CA ASP A 2 131.15 -6.76 41.90
C ASP A 2 130.44 -7.99 42.51
N ASN A 3 129.30 -7.74 43.17
CA ASN A 3 128.15 -8.65 43.22
C ASN A 3 126.79 -7.93 43.25
N GLY A 4 126.78 -6.60 43.03
CA GLY A 4 125.54 -5.81 42.90
C GLY A 4 124.93 -5.86 41.50
N ASN A 5 125.71 -6.22 40.46
CA ASN A 5 125.23 -6.19 39.08
C ASN A 5 124.27 -7.33 38.73
N SER A 6 124.41 -8.54 39.29
CA SER A 6 123.52 -9.67 38.95
C SER A 6 122.10 -9.49 39.51
N SER A 7 121.97 -9.02 40.76
CA SER A 7 120.68 -8.70 41.38
C SER A 7 120.02 -7.46 40.76
N ALA A 8 120.81 -6.45 40.40
CA ALA A 8 120.30 -5.28 39.69
C ALA A 8 119.82 -5.63 38.27
N VAL A 9 120.51 -6.52 37.54
CA VAL A 9 120.11 -6.98 36.21
C VAL A 9 118.84 -7.83 36.26
N ALA A 10 118.71 -8.74 37.23
CA ALA A 10 117.46 -9.49 37.44
C ALA A 10 116.29 -8.53 37.78
N SER A 11 116.50 -7.59 38.71
CA SER A 11 115.48 -6.58 39.07
C SER A 11 115.10 -5.65 37.91
N LEU A 12 116.04 -5.33 37.01
CA LEU A 12 115.78 -4.53 35.81
C LEU A 12 115.03 -5.34 34.74
N ASN A 13 115.33 -6.63 34.61
CA ASN A 13 114.60 -7.54 33.72
C ASN A 13 113.16 -7.76 34.21
N ASP A 14 112.95 -8.02 35.50
CA ASP A 14 111.61 -8.18 36.10
C ASP A 14 110.77 -6.91 35.90
N LYS A 15 111.37 -5.73 36.11
CA LYS A 15 110.71 -4.44 35.85
C LYS A 15 110.38 -4.23 34.38
N ARG A 16 111.23 -4.71 33.47
CA ARG A 16 111.01 -4.64 32.02
C ARG A 16 109.88 -5.56 31.59
N GLU A 17 109.86 -6.80 32.07
CA GLU A 17 108.80 -7.79 31.78
C GLU A 17 107.46 -7.33 32.32
N HIS A 18 107.42 -6.81 33.55
CA HIS A 18 106.21 -6.22 34.13
C HIS A 18 105.73 -4.99 33.33
N ALA A 19 106.64 -4.13 32.86
CA ALA A 19 106.26 -2.99 32.02
C ALA A 19 105.68 -3.41 30.66
N ILE A 20 106.23 -4.47 30.05
CA ILE A 20 105.70 -5.04 28.80
C ILE A 20 104.31 -5.66 29.04
N ALA A 21 104.14 -6.41 30.14
CA ALA A 21 102.85 -7.00 30.51
C ALA A 21 101.76 -5.93 30.70
N LEU A 22 102.08 -4.79 31.31
CA LEU A 22 101.17 -3.64 31.42
C LEU A 22 100.76 -3.09 30.05
N VAL A 23 101.71 -2.99 29.11
CA VAL A 23 101.42 -2.50 27.74
C VAL A 23 100.52 -3.48 26.99
N GLU A 24 100.75 -4.79 27.13
CA GLU A 24 99.92 -5.81 26.49
C GLU A 24 98.48 -5.85 27.06
N LEU A 25 98.34 -5.69 28.39
CA LEU A 25 97.05 -5.57 29.05
C LEU A 25 96.31 -4.29 28.63
N ASP A 26 96.99 -3.14 28.60
CA ASP A 26 96.41 -1.87 28.13
C ASP A 26 95.97 -1.97 26.66
N GLY A 27 96.78 -2.62 25.81
CA GLY A 27 96.40 -2.93 24.43
C GLY A 27 95.13 -3.78 24.32
N ALA A 28 95.01 -4.82 25.14
CA ALA A 28 93.81 -5.65 25.20
C ALA A 28 92.58 -4.87 25.71
N SER A 29 92.73 -4.10 26.78
CA SER A 29 91.66 -3.27 27.35
C SER A 29 91.13 -2.25 26.34
N ARG A 30 92.01 -1.61 25.56
CA ARG A 30 91.62 -0.69 24.48
C ARG A 30 90.87 -1.39 23.35
N MET A 31 91.30 -2.60 22.95
CA MET A 31 90.57 -3.37 21.94
C MET A 31 89.17 -3.74 22.41
N LEU A 32 89.03 -4.18 23.66
CA LEU A 32 87.74 -4.52 24.26
C LEU A 32 86.79 -3.31 24.38
N GLY A 33 87.34 -2.09 24.40
CA GLY A 33 86.57 -0.84 24.37
C GLY A 33 86.03 -0.44 22.98
N ILE A 34 86.33 -1.19 21.92
CA ILE A 34 85.78 -0.94 20.58
C ILE A 34 84.40 -1.60 20.48
N ASN A 35 83.33 -0.78 20.45
CA ASN A 35 81.94 -1.27 20.42
C ASN A 35 81.59 -2.17 19.22
N SER A 36 82.39 -2.16 18.14
CA SER A 36 82.22 -3.00 16.96
C SER A 36 83.13 -4.23 16.94
N LEU A 37 83.90 -4.49 18.01
CA LEU A 37 84.74 -5.67 18.09
C LEU A 37 83.86 -6.91 18.24
N SER A 38 84.10 -7.92 17.41
CA SER A 38 83.39 -9.19 17.53
C SER A 38 83.72 -9.86 18.86
N TRP A 39 82.71 -10.46 19.51
CA TRP A 39 82.86 -11.04 20.84
C TRP A 39 83.92 -12.15 20.88
N ASP A 40 84.10 -12.88 19.78
CA ASP A 40 85.09 -13.95 19.62
C ASP A 40 86.52 -13.39 19.64
N LEU A 41 86.76 -12.29 18.92
CA LEU A 41 88.04 -11.59 18.89
C LEU A 41 88.36 -10.94 20.24
N GLY A 42 87.36 -10.36 20.90
CA GLY A 42 87.51 -9.86 22.28
C GLY A 42 87.89 -10.97 23.26
N THR A 43 87.21 -12.12 23.18
CA THR A 43 87.49 -13.28 24.02
C THR A 43 88.89 -13.85 23.76
N GLN A 44 89.29 -13.98 22.49
CA GLN A 44 90.64 -14.42 22.11
C GLN A 44 91.73 -13.48 22.63
N GLN A 45 91.48 -12.16 22.62
CA GLN A 45 92.44 -11.19 23.13
C GLN A 45 92.65 -11.33 24.64
N VAL A 46 91.59 -11.60 25.41
CA VAL A 46 91.71 -11.90 26.85
C VAL A 46 92.48 -13.21 27.08
N LEU A 47 92.16 -14.26 26.33
CA LEU A 47 92.88 -15.53 26.42
C LEU A 47 94.37 -15.37 26.09
N ARG A 48 94.70 -14.54 25.09
CA ARG A 48 96.09 -14.23 24.73
C ARG A 48 96.85 -13.56 25.87
N VAL A 49 96.25 -12.56 26.54
CA VAL A 49 96.85 -11.89 27.71
C VAL A 49 97.03 -12.87 28.87
N ALA A 50 96.13 -13.84 29.01
CA ALA A 50 96.25 -14.92 29.98
C ALA A 50 97.25 -16.02 29.58
N GLY A 51 97.83 -15.98 28.38
CA GLY A 51 98.70 -17.04 27.85
C GLY A 51 97.96 -18.37 27.57
N LEU A 52 96.67 -18.29 27.26
CA LEU A 52 95.78 -19.42 27.05
C LEU A 52 95.30 -19.50 25.61
N THR A 53 94.97 -20.71 25.16
CA THR A 53 94.33 -20.95 23.87
C THR A 53 92.93 -21.53 24.09
N ALA A 54 92.00 -21.19 23.21
CA ALA A 54 90.64 -21.72 23.28
C ALA A 54 90.66 -23.24 23.07
N ASN A 55 90.33 -23.98 24.12
CA ASN A 55 90.24 -25.44 24.12
C ASN A 55 89.36 -25.92 25.29
N GLU A 56 89.03 -27.20 25.32
CA GLU A 56 88.15 -27.80 26.34
C GLU A 56 88.64 -27.64 27.78
N HIS A 57 89.94 -27.44 28.01
CA HIS A 57 90.46 -27.22 29.36
C HIS A 57 89.99 -25.90 29.98
N LEU A 58 89.54 -24.96 29.14
CA LEU A 58 88.94 -23.71 29.59
C LEU A 58 87.52 -23.86 30.15
N LEU A 59 86.86 -25.00 29.92
CA LEU A 59 85.52 -25.27 30.46
C LEU A 59 85.54 -25.68 31.95
N LYS A 60 86.70 -25.64 32.60
CA LYS A 60 86.87 -25.95 34.03
C LYS A 60 86.80 -24.67 34.87
N ASP A 61 86.27 -24.77 36.09
CA ASP A 61 85.94 -23.60 36.94
C ASP A 61 87.13 -22.77 37.44
N ASN A 62 88.38 -23.26 37.32
CA ASN A 62 89.58 -22.57 37.80
C ASN A 62 90.77 -22.74 36.86
N VAL A 63 90.83 -21.89 35.83
CA VAL A 63 91.95 -21.87 34.89
C VAL A 63 93.01 -20.87 35.36
N ALA A 64 94.23 -21.33 35.60
CA ALA A 64 95.37 -20.47 35.91
C ALA A 64 95.95 -19.87 34.62
N PRO A 65 96.47 -18.63 34.64
CA PRO A 65 97.22 -18.09 33.51
C PRO A 65 98.44 -18.96 33.14
N GLY A 66 98.85 -18.90 31.88
CA GLY A 66 100.04 -19.59 31.39
C GLY A 66 101.33 -19.00 31.97
N ALA A 67 102.35 -19.86 32.13
CA ALA A 67 103.65 -19.44 32.63
C ALA A 67 104.28 -18.35 31.74
N GLY A 68 104.75 -17.26 32.33
CA GLY A 68 105.32 -16.09 31.65
C GLY A 68 104.29 -15.24 30.89
N SER A 69 103.00 -15.48 31.08
CA SER A 69 101.94 -14.65 30.48
C SER A 69 101.88 -13.27 31.12
N PRO A 70 101.40 -12.25 30.38
CA PRO A 70 101.13 -10.93 30.96
C PRO A 70 100.27 -10.99 32.22
N ALA A 71 99.24 -11.83 32.23
CA ALA A 71 98.37 -11.98 33.40
C ALA A 71 99.12 -12.54 34.63
N GLU A 72 99.99 -13.54 34.45
CA GLU A 72 100.79 -14.08 35.56
C GLU A 72 101.82 -13.06 36.07
N LEU A 73 102.52 -12.37 35.16
CA LEU A 73 103.51 -11.33 35.50
C LEU A 73 102.89 -10.15 36.27
N LEU A 74 101.59 -9.91 36.07
CA LEU A 74 100.81 -8.90 36.78
C LEU A 74 100.18 -9.43 38.08
N GLY A 75 100.41 -10.69 38.44
CA GLY A 75 100.02 -11.28 39.72
C GLY A 75 98.65 -11.94 39.75
N HIS A 76 98.00 -12.14 38.59
CA HIS A 76 96.69 -12.80 38.54
C HIS A 76 96.82 -14.31 38.76
N ARG A 77 96.10 -14.84 39.76
CA ARG A 77 96.12 -16.27 40.10
C ARG A 77 95.17 -17.13 39.27
N THR A 78 94.11 -16.52 38.72
CA THR A 78 93.09 -17.20 37.91
C THR A 78 92.66 -16.30 36.76
N LEU A 79 92.15 -16.91 35.68
CA LEU A 79 91.54 -16.17 34.56
C LEU A 79 90.39 -15.28 35.04
N ARG A 80 89.61 -15.76 36.02
CA ARG A 80 88.54 -14.96 36.64
C ARG A 80 89.07 -13.70 37.33
N ALA A 81 90.20 -13.78 38.03
CA ALA A 81 90.82 -12.62 38.68
C ALA A 81 91.26 -11.55 37.66
N LEU A 82 91.76 -11.97 36.50
CA LEU A 82 92.10 -11.06 35.38
C LEU A 82 90.84 -10.37 34.82
N VAL A 83 89.76 -11.13 34.63
CA VAL A 83 88.52 -10.66 33.97
C VAL A 83 87.72 -9.73 34.88
N GLU A 84 87.44 -10.13 36.12
CA GLU A 84 86.65 -9.34 37.09
C GLU A 84 87.47 -8.26 37.79
N GLY A 85 88.80 -8.36 37.79
CA GLY A 85 89.68 -7.46 38.53
C GLY A 85 89.53 -6.00 38.12
N SER A 86 89.71 -5.08 39.08
CA SER A 86 89.64 -3.64 38.82
C SER A 86 90.82 -3.17 37.96
N LYS A 87 90.67 -2.06 37.22
CA LYS A 87 91.79 -1.47 36.46
C LYS A 87 92.98 -1.06 37.35
N LYS A 88 92.72 -0.75 38.63
CA LYS A 88 93.77 -0.41 39.60
C LYS A 88 94.62 -1.62 39.98
N ASP A 89 94.03 -2.80 39.92
CA ASP A 89 94.67 -4.09 40.23
C ASP A 89 95.10 -4.80 38.94
N ASN A 90 95.27 -4.06 37.84
CA ASN A 90 95.62 -4.59 36.51
C ASN A 90 94.60 -5.62 35.97
N GLY A 91 93.31 -5.50 36.29
CA GLY A 91 92.23 -6.30 35.71
C GLY A 91 91.47 -5.61 34.58
N LEU A 92 90.50 -6.32 33.99
CA LEU A 92 89.76 -5.91 32.80
C LEU A 92 88.36 -5.33 33.07
N GLU A 93 87.84 -5.43 34.30
CA GLU A 93 86.50 -4.95 34.69
C GLU A 93 85.35 -5.49 33.80
N LEU A 94 85.42 -6.77 33.42
CA LEU A 94 84.39 -7.44 32.62
C LEU A 94 83.51 -8.35 33.49
N ASP A 95 82.26 -8.58 33.07
CA ASP A 95 81.40 -9.57 33.72
C ASP A 95 81.91 -11.00 33.45
N TRP A 96 82.17 -11.75 34.52
CA TRP A 96 82.65 -13.12 34.42
C TRP A 96 81.63 -14.05 33.79
N THR A 97 80.35 -13.91 34.12
CA THR A 97 79.32 -14.81 33.60
C THR A 97 79.16 -14.65 32.09
N GLU A 98 79.08 -13.41 31.61
CA GLU A 98 79.06 -13.13 30.18
C GLU A 98 80.35 -13.58 29.48
N PHE A 99 81.52 -13.31 30.09
CA PHE A 99 82.81 -13.76 29.54
C PHE A 99 82.90 -15.29 29.48
N GLN A 100 82.45 -15.99 30.51
CA GLN A 100 82.42 -17.44 30.57
C GLN A 100 81.50 -18.01 29.49
N ALA A 101 80.32 -17.42 29.27
CA ALA A 101 79.41 -17.83 28.19
C ALA A 101 80.04 -17.65 26.79
N LYS A 102 80.74 -16.52 26.57
CA LYS A 102 81.48 -16.25 25.32
C LYS A 102 82.67 -17.19 25.14
N MET A 103 83.43 -17.46 26.19
CA MET A 103 84.54 -18.40 26.19
C MET A 103 84.07 -19.82 25.87
N THR A 104 83.00 -20.28 26.51
CA THR A 104 82.37 -21.58 26.25
C THR A 104 81.91 -21.67 24.79
N ALA A 105 81.22 -20.65 24.29
CA ALA A 105 80.80 -20.59 22.88
C ALA A 105 81.99 -20.59 21.92
N LEU A 106 83.10 -19.91 22.25
CA LEU A 106 84.32 -19.91 21.44
C LEU A 106 84.93 -21.32 21.36
N VAL A 107 84.97 -22.05 22.48
CA VAL A 107 85.45 -23.44 22.52
C VAL A 107 84.55 -24.35 21.68
N TYR A 108 83.23 -24.25 21.82
CA TYR A 108 82.28 -25.04 21.03
C TYR A 108 82.35 -24.71 19.54
N ARG A 109 82.46 -23.42 19.19
CA ARG A 109 82.59 -22.97 17.82
C ARG A 109 83.82 -23.57 17.13
N GLN A 110 84.95 -23.59 17.83
CA GLN A 110 86.19 -24.21 17.32
C GLN A 110 86.11 -25.74 17.27
N LYS A 111 85.54 -26.37 18.30
CA LYS A 111 85.47 -27.84 18.39
C LYS A 111 84.51 -28.44 17.36
N TYR A 112 83.35 -27.81 17.15
CA TYR A 112 82.28 -28.35 16.31
C TYR A 112 82.15 -27.69 14.94
N ASN A 113 83.03 -26.72 14.61
CA ASN A 113 83.02 -25.94 13.36
C ASN A 113 81.68 -25.23 13.13
N LEU A 114 81.26 -24.42 14.11
CA LEU A 114 79.99 -23.68 14.06
C LEU A 114 80.11 -22.36 13.30
N THR A 115 79.11 -22.05 12.49
CA THR A 115 79.06 -20.85 11.64
C THR A 115 78.23 -19.73 12.27
N GLU A 116 77.47 -20.04 13.31
CA GLU A 116 76.66 -19.10 14.08
C GLU A 116 77.53 -17.99 14.68
N ASN A 117 77.01 -16.78 14.66
CA ASN A 117 77.74 -15.59 15.11
C ASN A 117 77.29 -15.10 16.48
N ASP A 118 76.18 -15.61 17.02
CA ASP A 118 75.73 -15.31 18.38
C ASP A 118 76.24 -16.39 19.35
N TYR A 119 76.91 -15.96 20.42
CA TYR A 119 77.43 -16.87 21.44
C TYR A 119 76.29 -17.56 22.22
N GLN A 120 75.13 -16.91 22.35
CA GLN A 120 73.97 -17.51 23.02
C GLN A 120 73.36 -18.62 22.16
N GLU A 121 73.25 -18.39 20.85
CA GLU A 121 72.77 -19.38 19.89
C GLU A 121 73.72 -20.58 19.83
N ILE A 122 75.04 -20.35 19.80
CA ILE A 122 76.04 -21.44 19.84
C ILE A 122 75.87 -22.31 21.09
N ASN A 123 75.72 -21.70 22.25
CA ASN A 123 75.54 -22.43 23.50
C ASN A 123 74.20 -23.18 23.52
N ALA A 124 73.11 -22.56 23.06
CA ALA A 124 71.80 -23.20 22.97
C ALA A 124 71.80 -24.40 22.01
N LEU A 125 72.48 -24.31 20.87
CA LEU A 125 72.63 -25.43 19.94
C LEU A 125 73.41 -26.59 20.56
N PHE A 126 74.39 -26.30 21.41
CA PHE A 126 75.10 -27.32 22.17
C PHE A 126 74.21 -27.98 23.22
N ASP A 127 73.39 -27.22 23.93
CA ASP A 127 72.44 -27.74 24.90
C ASP A 127 71.37 -28.62 24.23
N ASP A 128 70.82 -28.18 23.10
CA ASP A 128 69.87 -28.95 22.28
C ASP A 128 70.49 -30.28 21.81
N ALA A 129 71.73 -30.22 21.28
CA ALA A 129 72.45 -31.41 20.84
C ALA A 129 72.72 -32.36 22.02
N THR A 130 73.08 -31.82 23.19
CA THR A 130 73.31 -32.59 24.42
C THR A 130 72.02 -33.23 24.92
N GLN A 131 70.89 -32.54 24.83
CA GLN A 131 69.58 -33.06 25.22
C GLN A 131 69.15 -34.23 24.33
N ILE A 132 69.39 -34.15 23.02
CA ILE A 132 69.07 -35.22 22.06
C ILE A 132 69.98 -36.42 22.23
N LEU A 133 71.27 -36.20 22.50
CA LEU A 133 72.24 -37.28 22.66
C LEU A 133 72.27 -37.87 24.08
N GLY A 134 71.71 -37.16 25.06
CA GLY A 134 71.79 -37.51 26.50
C GLY A 134 73.19 -37.33 27.10
N ARG A 135 74.15 -36.80 26.33
CA ARG A 135 75.54 -36.57 26.69
C ARG A 135 76.16 -35.50 25.80
N ALA A 136 77.31 -34.96 26.20
CA ALA A 136 78.07 -34.05 25.33
C ALA A 136 78.48 -34.75 24.01
N PRO A 137 78.36 -34.08 22.86
CA PRO A 137 78.81 -34.61 21.57
C PRO A 137 80.32 -34.87 21.55
N SER A 138 80.74 -36.04 21.05
CA SER A 138 82.16 -36.41 21.00
C SER A 138 82.91 -35.71 19.87
N ASP A 139 82.24 -35.48 18.73
CA ASP A 139 82.84 -34.84 17.55
C ASP A 139 81.84 -33.94 16.81
N SER A 140 82.35 -33.25 15.76
CA SER A 140 81.56 -32.36 14.90
C SER A 140 80.44 -33.08 14.15
N ALA A 141 80.67 -34.32 13.68
CA ALA A 141 79.68 -35.08 12.93
C ALA A 141 78.47 -35.47 13.80
N GLU A 142 78.72 -35.91 15.04
CA GLU A 142 77.69 -36.26 16.00
C GLU A 142 76.86 -35.03 16.41
N PHE A 143 77.53 -33.89 16.64
CA PHE A 143 76.85 -32.62 16.93
C PHE A 143 75.91 -32.22 15.78
N HIS A 144 76.40 -32.19 14.54
CA HIS A 144 75.58 -31.78 13.39
C HIS A 144 74.44 -32.78 13.11
N GLY A 145 74.66 -34.07 13.36
CA GLY A 145 73.61 -35.08 13.30
C GLY A 145 72.50 -34.87 14.34
N ALA A 146 72.87 -34.53 15.59
CA ALA A 146 71.91 -34.21 16.64
C ALA A 146 71.14 -32.91 16.33
N LYS A 147 71.83 -31.86 15.86
CA LYS A 147 71.23 -30.60 15.41
C LYS A 147 70.18 -30.83 14.31
N GLN A 148 70.47 -31.67 13.33
CA GLN A 148 69.52 -32.01 12.26
C GLN A 148 68.28 -32.73 12.79
N ARG A 149 68.43 -33.65 13.76
CA ARG A 149 67.29 -34.31 14.41
C ARG A 149 66.44 -33.32 15.20
N ALA A 150 67.04 -32.41 15.94
CA ALA A 150 66.35 -31.35 16.68
C ALA A 150 65.43 -30.54 15.75
N LEU A 151 65.99 -30.13 14.61
CA LEU A 151 65.28 -29.35 13.61
C LEU A 151 64.15 -30.15 12.96
N ALA A 152 64.40 -31.43 12.63
CA ALA A 152 63.37 -32.30 12.05
C ALA A 152 62.19 -32.50 13.00
N GLU A 153 62.43 -32.82 14.28
CA GLU A 153 61.38 -32.98 15.28
C GLU A 153 60.57 -31.70 15.47
N ARG A 154 61.23 -30.54 15.48
CA ARG A 154 60.54 -29.25 15.58
C ARG A 154 59.68 -28.93 14.36
N VAL A 155 60.16 -29.27 13.16
CA VAL A 155 59.37 -29.10 11.93
C VAL A 155 58.15 -30.01 11.94
N ASP A 156 58.31 -31.28 12.33
CA ASP A 156 57.20 -32.24 12.39
C ASP A 156 56.12 -31.81 13.39
N GLN A 157 56.52 -31.28 14.56
CA GLN A 157 55.59 -30.72 15.54
C GLN A 157 54.80 -29.54 14.96
N LEU A 158 55.48 -28.56 14.34
CA LEU A 158 54.83 -27.39 13.75
C LEU A 158 53.88 -27.78 12.61
N VAL A 159 54.25 -28.73 11.77
CA VAL A 159 53.38 -29.25 10.70
C VAL A 159 52.14 -29.91 11.30
N GLY A 160 52.30 -30.75 12.34
CA GLY A 160 51.18 -31.40 13.01
C GLY A 160 50.22 -30.41 13.68
N GLU A 161 50.73 -29.37 14.32
CA GLU A 161 49.92 -28.30 14.90
C GLU A 161 49.14 -27.53 13.83
N ASN A 162 49.80 -27.15 12.75
CA ASN A 162 49.17 -26.41 11.65
C ASN A 162 48.04 -27.23 10.99
N GLN A 163 48.26 -28.52 10.74
CA GLN A 163 47.23 -29.42 10.21
C GLN A 163 46.02 -29.54 11.13
N ARG A 164 46.23 -29.58 12.46
CA ARG A 164 45.12 -29.60 13.45
C ARG A 164 44.32 -28.30 13.42
N GLN A 165 45.01 -27.16 13.38
CA GLN A 165 44.35 -25.85 13.29
C GLN A 165 43.56 -25.72 11.99
N GLN A 166 44.12 -26.14 10.86
CA GLN A 166 43.44 -26.11 9.58
C GLN A 166 42.15 -26.95 9.59
N ALA A 167 42.22 -28.18 10.13
CA ALA A 167 41.05 -29.03 10.27
C ALA A 167 39.97 -28.42 11.18
N GLU A 168 40.36 -27.68 12.22
CA GLU A 168 39.42 -26.96 13.09
C GLU A 168 38.75 -25.78 12.35
N TYR A 169 39.53 -24.99 11.60
CA TYR A 169 39.00 -23.90 10.79
C TYR A 169 38.03 -24.40 9.72
N ASP A 170 38.37 -25.49 9.04
CA ASP A 170 37.49 -26.08 8.00
C ASP A 170 36.17 -26.57 8.58
N ARG A 171 36.20 -27.17 9.79
CA ARG A 171 34.97 -27.56 10.51
C ARG A 171 34.13 -26.35 10.90
N LYS A 172 34.74 -25.29 11.45
CA LYS A 172 34.02 -24.06 11.82
C LYS A 172 33.41 -23.40 10.59
N ASN A 173 34.17 -23.31 9.50
CA ASN A 173 33.70 -22.70 8.26
C ASN A 173 32.53 -23.49 7.66
N SER A 174 32.60 -24.83 7.67
CA SER A 174 31.49 -25.69 7.21
C SER A 174 30.22 -25.49 8.04
N SER A 175 30.35 -25.39 9.37
CA SER A 175 29.22 -25.10 10.27
C SER A 175 28.61 -23.73 9.99
N LEU A 176 29.44 -22.70 9.84
CA LEU A 176 28.99 -21.34 9.54
C LEU A 176 28.28 -21.25 8.17
N GLN A 177 28.77 -21.98 7.16
CA GLN A 177 28.12 -22.04 5.85
C GLN A 177 26.73 -22.68 5.92
N GLN A 178 26.57 -23.76 6.70
CA GLN A 178 25.25 -24.37 6.91
C GLN A 178 24.30 -23.44 7.66
N GLU A 179 24.78 -22.75 8.69
CA GLU A 179 23.97 -21.79 9.43
C GLU A 179 23.55 -20.60 8.57
N LEU A 180 24.48 -20.06 7.76
CA LEU A 180 24.19 -19.01 6.79
C LEU A 180 23.11 -19.44 5.80
N ALA A 181 23.25 -20.63 5.20
CA ALA A 181 22.27 -21.17 4.25
C ALA A 181 20.88 -21.33 4.87
N ARG A 182 20.83 -21.81 6.12
CA ARG A 182 19.57 -21.91 6.88
C ARG A 182 18.96 -20.53 7.13
N LYS A 183 19.76 -19.54 7.54
CA LYS A 183 19.29 -18.18 7.80
C LYS A 183 18.81 -17.45 6.55
N THR A 184 19.45 -17.67 5.40
CA THR A 184 18.95 -17.14 4.12
C THR A 184 17.61 -17.76 3.74
N ALA A 185 17.42 -19.08 3.93
CA ALA A 185 16.13 -19.72 3.66
C ALA A 185 15.01 -19.21 4.60
N GLU A 186 15.29 -19.06 5.90
CA GLU A 186 14.35 -18.47 6.86
C GLU A 186 13.96 -17.03 6.46
N ALA A 187 14.91 -16.22 5.99
CA ALA A 187 14.66 -14.86 5.55
C ALA A 187 13.85 -14.78 4.24
N GLU A 188 14.10 -15.67 3.28
CA GLU A 188 13.33 -15.76 2.04
C GLU A 188 11.88 -16.17 2.32
N GLN A 189 11.67 -17.15 3.20
CA GLN A 189 10.33 -17.56 3.62
C GLN A 189 9.57 -16.39 4.28
N ALA A 190 10.20 -15.69 5.22
CA ALA A 190 9.59 -14.54 5.89
C ALA A 190 9.25 -13.40 4.90
N ARG A 191 10.09 -13.16 3.88
CA ARG A 191 9.79 -12.20 2.81
C ARG A 191 8.58 -12.63 1.98
N GLY A 192 8.48 -13.91 1.63
CA GLY A 192 7.34 -14.46 0.90
C GLY A 192 6.03 -14.33 1.69
N GLU A 193 6.05 -14.61 2.99
CA GLU A 193 4.89 -14.45 3.88
C GLU A 193 4.48 -12.97 4.00
N ALA A 194 5.44 -12.06 4.17
CA ALA A 194 5.16 -10.62 4.23
C ALA A 194 4.54 -10.08 2.93
N GLN A 195 5.04 -10.53 1.76
CA GLN A 195 4.46 -10.16 0.47
C GLN A 195 3.04 -10.69 0.32
N ARG A 196 2.76 -11.92 0.78
CA ARG A 196 1.42 -12.51 0.74
C ARG A 196 0.44 -11.73 1.61
N VAL A 197 0.82 -11.44 2.86
CA VAL A 197 -0.02 -10.66 3.79
C VAL A 197 -0.29 -9.25 3.26
N SER A 198 0.72 -8.60 2.67
CA SER A 198 0.56 -7.29 2.03
C SER A 198 -0.45 -7.34 0.88
N ALA A 199 -0.35 -8.34 -0.01
CA ALA A 199 -1.29 -8.51 -1.12
C ALA A 199 -2.73 -8.78 -0.65
N ASP A 200 -2.89 -9.62 0.38
CA ASP A 200 -4.20 -9.93 0.96
C ASP A 200 -4.83 -8.70 1.64
N ALA A 201 -4.03 -7.91 2.36
CA ALA A 201 -4.48 -6.67 2.99
C ALA A 201 -4.93 -5.62 1.95
N VAL A 202 -4.17 -5.45 0.86
CA VAL A 202 -4.55 -4.54 -0.23
C VAL A 202 -5.86 -4.97 -0.88
N ARG A 203 -6.05 -6.27 -1.12
CA ARG A 203 -7.30 -6.81 -1.68
C ARG A 203 -8.49 -6.56 -0.74
N SER A 204 -8.34 -6.86 0.54
CA SER A 204 -9.38 -6.63 1.55
C SER A 204 -9.77 -5.14 1.67
N ILE A 205 -8.79 -4.23 1.64
CA ILE A 205 -9.07 -2.78 1.65
C ILE A 205 -9.83 -2.36 0.39
N GLN A 206 -9.48 -2.89 -0.78
CA GLN A 206 -10.21 -2.59 -2.03
C GLN A 206 -11.65 -3.13 -2.00
N GLU A 207 -11.86 -4.32 -1.46
CA GLU A 207 -13.20 -4.90 -1.26
C GLU A 207 -14.03 -4.04 -0.31
N MET A 208 -13.48 -3.68 0.87
CA MET A 208 -14.17 -2.80 1.83
C MET A 208 -14.52 -1.43 1.23
N ARG A 209 -13.62 -0.85 0.41
CA ARG A 209 -13.90 0.43 -0.27
C ARG A 209 -15.03 0.31 -1.29
N ARG A 210 -15.07 -0.77 -2.07
CA ARG A 210 -16.15 -1.04 -3.03
C ARG A 210 -17.48 -1.23 -2.30
N ASP A 211 -17.49 -2.04 -1.24
CA ASP A 211 -18.69 -2.28 -0.46
C ASP A 211 -19.20 -1.01 0.22
N SER A 212 -18.30 -0.18 0.76
CA SER A 212 -18.65 1.11 1.36
C SER A 212 -19.21 2.08 0.32
N ALA A 213 -18.62 2.17 -0.87
CA ALA A 213 -19.13 3.02 -1.95
C ALA A 213 -20.51 2.55 -2.42
N ARG A 214 -20.70 1.24 -2.58
CA ARG A 214 -21.99 0.66 -2.98
C ARG A 214 -23.08 0.90 -1.93
N LEU A 215 -22.75 0.69 -0.65
CA LEU A 215 -23.67 0.98 0.46
C LEU A 215 -24.05 2.45 0.49
N GLN A 216 -23.09 3.36 0.29
CA GLN A 216 -23.37 4.79 0.27
C GLN A 216 -24.30 5.17 -0.90
N GLU A 217 -24.02 4.69 -2.11
CA GLU A 217 -24.88 4.90 -3.27
C GLU A 217 -26.30 4.33 -3.05
N GLU A 218 -26.42 3.11 -2.54
CA GLU A 218 -27.72 2.51 -2.20
C GLU A 218 -28.48 3.34 -1.16
N THR A 219 -27.79 3.91 -0.16
CA THR A 219 -28.43 4.76 0.85
C THR A 219 -28.86 6.11 0.30
N GLU A 220 -28.04 6.76 -0.54
CA GLU A 220 -28.37 8.03 -1.18
C GLU A 220 -29.57 7.87 -2.11
N VAL A 221 -29.59 6.83 -2.95
CA VAL A 221 -30.72 6.55 -3.85
C VAL A 221 -32.01 6.28 -3.09
N ARG A 222 -31.95 5.53 -1.97
CA ARG A 222 -33.14 5.30 -1.12
C ARG A 222 -33.62 6.57 -0.42
N ALA A 223 -32.71 7.44 0.01
CA ALA A 223 -33.05 8.71 0.65
C ALA A 223 -33.74 9.66 -0.36
N ASP A 224 -33.14 9.81 -1.56
CA ASP A 224 -33.69 10.62 -2.65
C ASP A 224 -35.10 10.13 -3.05
N ALA A 225 -35.27 8.80 -3.19
CA ALA A 225 -36.57 8.21 -3.53
C ALA A 225 -37.65 8.50 -2.47
N ARG A 226 -37.31 8.39 -1.17
CA ARG A 226 -38.25 8.67 -0.07
C ARG A 226 -38.67 10.14 -0.03
N VAL A 227 -37.72 11.06 -0.24
CA VAL A 227 -38.01 12.51 -0.26
C VAL A 227 -38.93 12.84 -1.43
N GLU A 228 -38.66 12.28 -2.61
CA GLU A 228 -39.48 12.52 -3.80
C GLU A 228 -40.90 11.93 -3.67
N GLU A 229 -41.04 10.75 -3.06
CA GLU A 229 -42.33 10.13 -2.79
C GLU A 229 -43.14 10.94 -1.77
N ALA A 230 -42.54 11.34 -0.64
CA ALA A 230 -43.20 12.17 0.36
C ALA A 230 -43.65 13.53 -0.20
N ARG A 231 -42.86 14.12 -1.09
CA ARG A 231 -43.21 15.38 -1.77
C ARG A 231 -44.37 15.21 -2.74
N LYS A 232 -44.40 14.12 -3.52
CA LYS A 232 -45.51 13.81 -4.43
C LYS A 232 -46.80 13.57 -3.67
N GLU A 233 -46.76 12.81 -2.58
CA GLU A 233 -47.93 12.59 -1.72
C GLU A 233 -48.46 13.91 -1.14
N ALA A 234 -47.60 14.75 -0.59
CA ALA A 234 -47.99 16.06 -0.05
C ALA A 234 -48.64 16.95 -1.12
N SER A 235 -48.09 16.99 -2.34
CA SER A 235 -48.65 17.76 -3.45
C SER A 235 -50.00 17.23 -3.94
N ILE A 236 -50.19 15.92 -3.97
CA ILE A 236 -51.47 15.31 -4.37
C ILE A 236 -52.53 15.58 -3.30
N ASP A 237 -52.18 15.47 -2.03
CA ASP A 237 -53.12 15.68 -0.91
C ASP A 237 -53.57 17.14 -0.80
N THR A 238 -52.67 18.12 -0.96
CA THR A 238 -53.04 19.54 -0.99
C THR A 238 -53.94 19.88 -2.17
N GLN A 239 -53.61 19.38 -3.36
CA GLN A 239 -54.41 19.64 -4.55
C GLN A 239 -55.79 18.96 -4.48
N ARG A 240 -55.87 17.76 -3.88
CA ARG A 240 -57.12 17.07 -3.59
C ARG A 240 -57.99 17.90 -2.63
N LYS A 241 -57.45 18.35 -1.51
CA LYS A 241 -58.18 19.18 -0.51
C LYS A 241 -58.72 20.47 -1.14
N LEU A 242 -57.94 21.16 -1.97
CA LEU A 242 -58.39 22.37 -2.67
C LEU A 242 -59.50 22.07 -3.70
N THR A 243 -59.41 20.93 -4.39
CA THR A 243 -60.45 20.51 -5.36
C THR A 243 -61.75 20.14 -4.66
N GLU A 244 -61.68 19.40 -3.55
CA GLU A 244 -62.84 19.06 -2.72
C GLU A 244 -63.52 20.32 -2.15
N LEU A 245 -62.73 21.30 -1.69
CA LEU A 245 -63.26 22.59 -1.22
C LEU A 245 -63.96 23.37 -2.35
N ARG A 246 -63.36 23.42 -3.55
CA ARG A 246 -63.96 24.04 -4.74
C ARG A 246 -65.31 23.41 -5.07
N ASP A 247 -65.37 22.09 -5.12
CA ASP A 247 -66.58 21.35 -5.50
C ASP A 247 -67.69 21.53 -4.44
N SER A 248 -67.32 21.59 -3.16
CA SER A 248 -68.24 21.89 -2.06
C SER A 248 -68.82 23.31 -2.14
N LEU A 249 -67.98 24.32 -2.42
CA LEU A 249 -68.43 25.70 -2.63
C LEU A 249 -69.34 25.83 -3.86
N GLN A 250 -68.98 25.17 -4.97
CA GLN A 250 -69.80 25.16 -6.18
C GLN A 250 -71.18 24.53 -5.94
N ALA A 251 -71.25 23.44 -5.18
CA ALA A 251 -72.52 22.82 -4.80
C ALA A 251 -73.37 23.75 -3.92
N SER A 252 -72.73 24.45 -2.97
CA SER A 252 -73.40 25.41 -2.08
C SER A 252 -73.96 26.62 -2.84
N ILE A 253 -73.20 27.15 -3.82
CA ILE A 253 -73.69 28.21 -4.72
C ILE A 253 -74.89 27.72 -5.52
N THR A 254 -74.82 26.52 -6.10
CA THR A 254 -75.94 25.95 -6.88
C THR A 254 -77.21 25.82 -6.04
N GLN A 255 -77.07 25.40 -4.78
CA GLN A 255 -78.19 25.32 -3.84
C GLN A 255 -78.75 26.71 -3.48
N ALA A 256 -77.88 27.69 -3.23
CA ALA A 256 -78.27 29.06 -2.94
C ALA A 256 -79.00 29.72 -4.13
N GLU A 257 -78.52 29.49 -5.36
CA GLU A 257 -79.16 29.94 -6.60
C GLU A 257 -80.56 29.34 -6.76
N ALA A 258 -80.74 28.04 -6.47
CA ALA A 258 -82.05 27.40 -6.50
C ALA A 258 -83.03 27.98 -5.46
N GLN A 259 -82.55 28.25 -4.24
CA GLN A 259 -83.34 28.90 -3.19
C GLN A 259 -83.72 30.33 -3.58
N ARG A 260 -82.81 31.08 -4.21
CA ARG A 260 -83.11 32.42 -4.75
C ARG A 260 -84.17 32.36 -5.83
N GLN A 261 -84.08 31.44 -6.78
CA GLN A 261 -85.09 31.27 -7.85
C GLN A 261 -86.46 30.95 -7.28
N ALA A 262 -86.55 30.10 -6.26
CA ALA A 262 -87.81 29.80 -5.57
C ALA A 262 -88.40 31.05 -4.90
N ALA A 263 -87.58 31.82 -4.17
CA ALA A 263 -88.01 33.07 -3.53
C ALA A 263 -88.41 34.17 -4.54
N GLU A 264 -87.74 34.26 -5.69
CA GLU A 264 -88.13 35.15 -6.80
C GLU A 264 -89.45 34.71 -7.44
N GLY A 265 -89.71 33.40 -7.52
CA GLY A 265 -91.01 32.85 -7.92
C GLY A 265 -92.14 33.25 -6.96
N GLU A 266 -91.93 33.08 -5.65
CA GLU A 266 -92.89 33.50 -4.61
C GLU A 266 -93.19 35.01 -4.67
N LEU A 267 -92.15 35.83 -4.86
CA LEU A 267 -92.30 37.28 -5.03
C LEU A 267 -93.16 37.62 -6.26
N ASN A 268 -92.87 37.00 -7.41
CA ASN A 268 -93.61 37.23 -8.65
C ASN A 268 -95.08 36.83 -8.52
N ASP A 269 -95.37 35.72 -7.85
CA ASP A 269 -96.75 35.28 -7.60
C ASP A 269 -97.49 36.25 -6.68
N LEU A 270 -96.86 36.75 -5.61
CA LEU A 270 -97.46 37.79 -4.77
C LEU A 270 -97.71 39.09 -5.54
N GLN A 271 -96.79 39.51 -6.41
CA GLN A 271 -96.97 40.68 -7.27
C GLN A 271 -98.14 40.51 -8.25
N ARG A 272 -98.31 39.31 -8.84
CA ARG A 272 -99.46 38.99 -9.69
C ARG A 272 -100.79 39.05 -8.93
N ARG A 273 -100.83 38.51 -7.71
CA ARG A 273 -102.03 38.57 -6.84
C ARG A 273 -102.43 40.00 -6.51
N ILE A 274 -101.46 40.86 -6.21
CA ILE A 274 -101.69 42.31 -6.02
C ILE A 274 -102.25 42.95 -7.29
N ALA A 275 -101.67 42.65 -8.46
CA ALA A 275 -102.15 43.17 -9.75
C ALA A 275 -103.57 42.67 -10.10
N ALA A 276 -103.95 41.48 -9.63
CA ALA A 276 -105.30 40.93 -9.75
C ALA A 276 -106.30 41.49 -8.73
N GLY A 277 -105.86 42.37 -7.81
CA GLY A 277 -106.72 43.03 -6.82
C GLY A 277 -106.87 42.29 -5.48
N GLU A 278 -106.11 41.22 -5.23
CA GLU A 278 -106.11 40.52 -3.94
C GLU A 278 -105.32 41.29 -2.87
N TYR A 279 -105.81 41.27 -1.62
CA TYR A 279 -105.09 41.86 -0.49
C TYR A 279 -103.87 41.00 -0.10
N VAL A 280 -102.68 41.58 -0.18
CA VAL A 280 -101.43 41.00 0.30
C VAL A 280 -100.87 41.88 1.43
N ALA A 281 -100.55 41.27 2.57
CA ALA A 281 -99.96 41.98 3.69
C ALA A 281 -98.57 42.52 3.33
N LYS A 282 -98.33 43.81 3.60
CA LYS A 282 -97.03 44.46 3.38
C LYS A 282 -95.88 43.71 4.08
N ALA A 283 -96.12 43.17 5.27
CA ALA A 283 -95.16 42.38 6.02
C ALA A 283 -94.68 41.13 5.27
N ALA A 284 -95.55 40.44 4.52
CA ALA A 284 -95.18 39.25 3.74
C ALA A 284 -94.27 39.58 2.55
N LEU A 285 -94.49 40.74 1.91
CA LEU A 285 -93.60 41.26 0.86
C LEU A 285 -92.24 41.69 1.42
N GLU A 286 -92.23 42.39 2.55
CA GLU A 286 -90.98 42.81 3.22
C GLU A 286 -90.16 41.61 3.72
N GLU A 287 -90.82 40.56 4.22
CA GLU A 287 -90.16 39.32 4.65
C GLU A 287 -89.48 38.59 3.49
N ILE A 288 -90.17 38.42 2.35
CA ILE A 288 -89.57 37.79 1.15
C ILE A 288 -88.45 38.67 0.59
N ASN A 289 -88.61 39.99 0.53
CA ASN A 289 -87.54 40.90 0.08
C ASN A 289 -86.31 40.84 0.99
N ASN A 290 -86.48 40.79 2.31
CA ASN A 290 -85.38 40.65 3.26
C ASN A 290 -84.65 39.31 3.06
N LYS A 291 -85.39 38.21 2.89
CA LYS A 291 -84.85 36.89 2.59
C LYS A 291 -84.07 36.88 1.27
N LEU A 292 -84.60 37.53 0.24
CA LEU A 292 -83.94 37.69 -1.07
C LEU A 292 -82.66 38.52 -0.97
N GLY A 293 -82.65 39.57 -0.16
CA GLY A 293 -81.46 40.38 0.14
C GLY A 293 -80.36 39.57 0.83
N GLN A 294 -80.72 38.77 1.84
CA GLN A 294 -79.79 37.88 2.54
C GLN A 294 -79.23 36.78 1.63
N LEU A 295 -80.08 36.15 0.82
CA LEU A 295 -79.66 35.12 -0.14
C LEU A 295 -78.71 35.69 -1.20
N ARG A 296 -78.99 36.89 -1.75
CA ARG A 296 -78.10 37.55 -2.70
C ARG A 296 -76.75 37.89 -2.09
N LEU A 297 -76.72 38.41 -0.86
CA LEU A 297 -75.47 38.71 -0.16
C LEU A 297 -74.65 37.43 0.10
N SER A 298 -75.32 36.35 0.51
CA SER A 298 -74.71 35.04 0.75
C SER A 298 -74.16 34.42 -0.54
N GLU A 299 -74.89 34.48 -1.66
CA GLU A 299 -74.45 34.02 -2.98
C GLU A 299 -73.21 34.79 -3.46
N VAL A 300 -73.21 36.12 -3.30
CA VAL A 300 -72.05 36.97 -3.66
C VAL A 300 -70.83 36.62 -2.82
N ASN A 301 -70.99 36.42 -1.51
CA ASN A 301 -69.89 36.03 -0.63
C ASN A 301 -69.32 34.66 -1.02
N MET A 302 -70.18 33.66 -1.25
CA MET A 302 -69.73 32.33 -1.71
C MET A 302 -69.03 32.37 -3.08
N ARG A 303 -69.50 33.21 -4.01
CA ARG A 303 -68.84 33.41 -5.30
C ARG A 303 -67.46 34.05 -5.14
N ASN A 304 -67.32 35.01 -4.23
CA ASN A 304 -66.02 35.61 -3.92
C ASN A 304 -65.06 34.58 -3.29
N ASP A 305 -65.55 33.75 -2.37
CA ASP A 305 -64.75 32.65 -1.79
C ASP A 305 -64.33 31.62 -2.86
N LEU A 306 -65.23 31.29 -3.79
CA LEU A 306 -64.92 30.39 -4.90
C LEU A 306 -63.87 30.99 -5.85
N LEU A 307 -63.95 32.29 -6.14
CA LEU A 307 -62.93 32.98 -6.93
C LEU A 307 -61.57 32.94 -6.21
N ALA A 308 -61.53 33.22 -4.91
CA ALA A 308 -60.30 33.17 -4.12
C ALA A 308 -59.67 31.77 -4.09
N VAL A 309 -60.48 30.72 -3.89
CA VAL A 309 -60.01 29.33 -3.95
C VAL A 309 -59.50 28.95 -5.34
N ASN A 310 -60.13 29.47 -6.40
CA ASN A 310 -59.72 29.19 -7.78
C ASN A 310 -58.41 29.90 -8.14
N GLU A 311 -58.22 31.13 -7.68
CA GLU A 311 -56.95 31.87 -7.77
C GLU A 311 -55.83 31.15 -7.00
N GLN A 312 -56.13 30.64 -5.81
CA GLN A 312 -55.17 29.88 -5.02
C GLN A 312 -54.82 28.54 -5.71
N LEU A 313 -55.79 27.86 -6.32
CA LEU A 313 -55.56 26.63 -7.08
C LEU A 313 -54.73 26.87 -8.34
N THR A 314 -54.93 27.98 -9.07
CA THR A 314 -54.10 28.33 -10.22
C THR A 314 -52.69 28.73 -9.80
N ALA A 315 -52.54 29.50 -8.72
CA ALA A 315 -51.23 29.85 -8.16
C ALA A 315 -50.44 28.60 -7.75
N GLU A 316 -51.05 27.67 -7.01
CA GLU A 316 -50.43 26.40 -6.60
C GLU A 316 -50.04 25.53 -7.80
N LYS A 317 -50.87 25.46 -8.85
CA LYS A 317 -50.52 24.74 -10.09
C LYS A 317 -49.29 25.34 -10.77
N LEU A 318 -49.17 26.67 -10.76
CA LEU A 318 -48.07 27.40 -11.38
C LEU A 318 -46.78 27.24 -10.57
N VAL A 319 -46.86 27.31 -9.24
CA VAL A 319 -45.76 26.99 -8.32
C VAL A 319 -45.31 25.53 -8.49
N SER A 320 -46.25 24.58 -8.56
CA SER A 320 -45.95 23.16 -8.80
C SER A 320 -45.25 22.93 -10.13
N ALA A 321 -45.65 23.64 -11.20
CA ALA A 321 -44.99 23.59 -12.49
C ALA A 321 -43.55 24.14 -12.43
N GLY A 322 -43.35 25.32 -11.81
CA GLY A 322 -42.01 25.90 -11.66
C GLY A 322 -41.09 25.05 -10.79
N LEU A 323 -41.63 24.44 -9.73
CA LEU A 323 -40.90 23.50 -8.87
C LEU A 323 -40.49 22.22 -9.61
N ARG A 324 -41.27 21.75 -10.58
CA ARG A 324 -40.87 20.61 -11.44
C ARG A 324 -39.71 21.00 -12.34
N GLU A 325 -39.80 22.17 -12.97
CA GLU A 325 -38.73 22.68 -13.85
C GLU A 325 -37.42 22.91 -13.08
N GLU A 326 -37.50 23.41 -11.85
CA GLU A 326 -36.34 23.55 -10.96
C GLU A 326 -35.72 22.20 -10.60
N VAL A 327 -36.53 21.16 -10.35
CA VAL A 327 -36.03 19.80 -10.09
C VAL A 327 -35.27 19.26 -11.29
N THR A 328 -35.81 19.41 -12.51
CA THR A 328 -35.12 18.98 -13.72
C THR A 328 -33.79 19.71 -13.87
N ARG A 329 -33.78 21.03 -13.64
CA ARG A 329 -32.55 21.84 -13.70
C ARG A 329 -31.50 21.41 -12.67
N LEU A 330 -31.92 21.13 -11.44
CA LEU A 330 -31.03 20.65 -10.38
C LEU A 330 -30.51 19.22 -10.66
N GLN A 331 -31.31 18.37 -11.29
CA GLN A 331 -30.86 17.05 -11.76
C GLN A 331 -29.79 17.19 -12.85
N ASP A 332 -30.01 18.08 -13.82
CA ASP A 332 -29.04 18.37 -14.89
C ASP A 332 -27.73 18.93 -14.30
N ALA A 333 -27.81 19.86 -13.34
CA ALA A 333 -26.65 20.40 -12.64
C ALA A 333 -25.89 19.30 -11.86
N ARG A 334 -26.60 18.40 -11.17
CA ARG A 334 -25.97 17.27 -10.46
C ARG A 334 -25.26 16.30 -11.42
N ILE A 335 -25.81 16.07 -12.61
CA ILE A 335 -25.15 15.28 -13.66
C ILE A 335 -23.86 15.97 -14.09
N GLN A 336 -23.90 17.28 -14.34
CA GLN A 336 -22.73 18.06 -14.70
C GLN A 336 -21.65 18.06 -13.61
N ASP A 337 -22.01 18.20 -12.34
CA ASP A 337 -21.07 18.14 -11.21
C ASP A 337 -20.41 16.76 -11.11
N ARG A 338 -21.15 15.67 -11.35
CA ARG A 338 -20.59 14.31 -11.41
C ARG A 338 -19.55 14.19 -12.52
N GLU A 339 -19.82 14.73 -13.71
CA GLU A 339 -18.85 14.74 -14.81
C GLU A 339 -17.58 15.53 -14.44
N GLN A 340 -17.73 16.67 -13.76
CA GLN A 340 -16.59 17.46 -13.29
C GLN A 340 -15.75 16.70 -12.25
N ILE A 341 -16.40 16.04 -11.28
CA ILE A 341 -15.71 15.19 -10.29
C ILE A 341 -14.93 14.09 -11.00
N THR A 342 -15.56 13.40 -11.95
CA THR A 342 -14.91 12.33 -12.74
C THR A 342 -13.69 12.85 -13.49
N THR A 343 -13.78 14.08 -14.04
CA THR A 343 -12.67 14.77 -14.72
C THR A 343 -11.54 15.15 -13.77
N LEU A 344 -11.86 15.63 -12.56
CA LEU A 344 -10.88 15.95 -11.53
C LEU A 344 -10.18 14.70 -11.00
N GLU A 345 -10.90 13.60 -10.81
CA GLU A 345 -10.33 12.31 -10.43
C GLU A 345 -9.39 11.75 -11.50
N THR A 346 -9.74 11.91 -12.79
CA THR A 346 -8.83 11.57 -13.89
C THR A 346 -7.55 12.41 -13.84
N ARG A 347 -7.68 13.71 -13.68
CA ARG A 347 -6.53 14.62 -13.63
C ARG A 347 -5.64 14.39 -12.40
N LEU A 348 -6.23 14.10 -11.24
CA LEU A 348 -5.49 13.74 -10.02
C LEU A 348 -4.73 12.43 -10.19
N SER A 349 -5.34 11.44 -10.84
CA SER A 349 -4.67 10.19 -11.23
C SER A 349 -3.42 10.51 -12.05
N THR A 350 -3.54 11.29 -13.13
CA THR A 350 -2.42 11.67 -14.00
C THR A 350 -1.29 12.38 -13.25
N ILE A 351 -1.61 13.26 -12.29
CA ILE A 351 -0.60 13.96 -11.48
C ILE A 351 0.13 13.01 -10.51
N ILE A 352 -0.59 12.05 -9.93
CA ILE A 352 0.01 11.04 -9.07
C ILE A 352 0.93 10.14 -9.90
N GLU A 353 0.47 9.73 -11.08
CA GLU A 353 1.22 8.94 -12.05
C GLU A 353 2.53 9.63 -12.48
N ASP A 354 2.51 10.94 -12.72
CA ASP A 354 3.70 11.75 -13.03
C ASP A 354 4.69 11.88 -11.86
N ARG A 355 4.21 11.79 -10.60
CA ARG A 355 5.02 12.05 -9.39
C ARG A 355 5.68 10.81 -8.78
N THR A 356 5.22 9.60 -9.09
CA THR A 356 5.72 8.36 -8.45
C THR A 356 6.38 7.42 -9.46
N GLN A 357 7.64 7.72 -9.81
CA GLN A 357 8.52 6.85 -10.60
C GLN A 357 9.05 5.66 -9.78
N THR A 358 8.17 4.76 -9.32
CA THR A 358 8.56 3.46 -8.76
C THR A 358 7.91 2.32 -9.53
N THR A 359 8.66 1.25 -9.75
CA THR A 359 8.29 0.10 -10.61
C THR A 359 7.03 -0.63 -10.16
N GLU A 360 6.72 -0.65 -8.86
CA GLU A 360 5.46 -1.19 -8.34
C GLU A 360 4.25 -0.29 -8.65
N PHE A 361 4.46 1.02 -8.71
CA PHE A 361 3.42 1.97 -9.10
C PHE A 361 3.16 1.93 -10.60
N ALA A 362 4.20 1.71 -11.44
CA ALA A 362 4.03 1.51 -12.88
C ALA A 362 3.16 0.29 -13.23
N ILE A 363 3.30 -0.81 -12.49
CA ILE A 363 2.46 -2.01 -12.66
C ILE A 363 1.03 -1.75 -12.18
N MET A 364 0.86 -1.03 -11.07
CA MET A 364 -0.46 -0.61 -10.57
C MET A 364 -1.16 0.31 -11.56
N HIS A 365 -0.41 1.24 -12.14
CA HIS A 365 -0.88 2.17 -13.15
C HIS A 365 -1.28 1.44 -14.43
N GLU A 366 -0.48 0.48 -14.93
CA GLU A 366 -0.87 -0.31 -16.11
C GLU A 366 -2.19 -1.07 -15.87
N ARG A 367 -2.40 -1.60 -14.66
CA ARG A 367 -3.68 -2.22 -14.28
C ARG A 367 -4.82 -1.21 -14.18
N LEU A 368 -4.57 -0.02 -13.64
CA LEU A 368 -5.57 1.06 -13.55
C LEU A 368 -5.96 1.56 -14.95
N THR A 369 -5.01 1.69 -15.87
CA THR A 369 -5.25 2.07 -17.27
C THR A 369 -6.10 1.02 -17.97
N LYS A 370 -5.76 -0.28 -17.85
CA LYS A 370 -6.58 -1.38 -18.39
C LYS A 370 -8.00 -1.39 -17.82
N ASN A 371 -8.14 -1.16 -16.52
CA ASN A 371 -9.47 -1.04 -15.91
C ASN A 371 -10.23 0.19 -16.41
N ARG A 372 -9.54 1.32 -16.60
CA ARG A 372 -10.14 2.54 -17.19
C ARG A 372 -10.64 2.30 -18.60
N ASP A 373 -9.85 1.66 -19.44
CA ASP A 373 -10.23 1.34 -20.82
C ASP A 373 -11.45 0.42 -20.85
N THR A 374 -11.49 -0.57 -19.94
CA THR A 374 -12.64 -1.47 -19.77
C THR A 374 -13.88 -0.70 -19.32
N ILE A 375 -13.75 0.25 -18.38
CA ILE A 375 -14.85 1.11 -17.92
C ILE A 375 -15.33 2.02 -19.04
N ALA A 376 -14.43 2.62 -19.82
CA ALA A 376 -14.77 3.47 -20.96
C ALA A 376 -15.53 2.67 -22.03
N GLU A 377 -15.08 1.46 -22.33
CA GLU A 377 -15.76 0.56 -23.26
C GLU A 377 -17.17 0.17 -22.77
N LEU A 378 -17.31 -0.21 -21.50
CA LEU A 378 -18.60 -0.50 -20.88
C LEU A 378 -19.54 0.71 -20.83
N THR A 379 -19.00 1.91 -20.60
CA THR A 379 -19.78 3.16 -20.60
C THR A 379 -20.29 3.48 -22.00
N THR A 380 -19.44 3.28 -23.02
CA THR A 380 -19.82 3.44 -24.42
C THR A 380 -20.92 2.45 -24.80
N GLN A 381 -20.80 1.18 -24.38
CA GLN A 381 -21.85 0.16 -24.59
C GLN A 381 -23.16 0.53 -23.89
N LEU A 382 -23.10 1.05 -22.65
CA LEU A 382 -24.26 1.50 -21.90
C LEU A 382 -24.99 2.66 -22.61
N ASP A 383 -24.25 3.65 -23.11
CA ASP A 383 -24.84 4.78 -23.83
C ASP A 383 -25.47 4.36 -25.17
N THR A 384 -24.86 3.37 -25.83
CA THR A 384 -25.43 2.77 -27.04
C THR A 384 -26.76 2.07 -26.75
N GLU A 385 -26.83 1.28 -25.67
CA GLU A 385 -28.06 0.60 -25.25
C GLU A 385 -29.13 1.57 -24.70
N ARG A 386 -28.74 2.67 -24.04
CA ARG A 386 -29.65 3.75 -23.65
C ARG A 386 -30.26 4.44 -24.86
N SER A 387 -29.44 4.78 -25.85
CA SER A 387 -29.89 5.38 -27.10
C SER A 387 -30.86 4.44 -27.84
N ARG A 388 -30.54 3.13 -27.86
CA ARG A 388 -31.43 2.11 -28.42
C ARG A 388 -32.75 1.98 -27.66
N SER A 389 -32.72 2.03 -26.33
CA SER A 389 -33.94 2.04 -25.50
C SER A 389 -34.80 3.28 -25.77
N GLN A 390 -34.21 4.47 -25.87
CA GLN A 390 -34.97 5.68 -26.21
C GLN A 390 -35.66 5.58 -27.57
N VAL A 391 -34.99 5.03 -28.58
CA VAL A 391 -35.59 4.79 -29.90
C VAL A 391 -36.75 3.79 -29.80
N LEU A 392 -36.59 2.71 -29.02
CA LEU A 392 -37.66 1.74 -28.78
C LEU A 392 -38.84 2.33 -28.02
N GLU A 393 -38.62 3.15 -27.01
CA GLU A 393 -39.67 3.88 -26.28
C GLU A 393 -40.41 4.86 -27.18
N GLY A 394 -39.70 5.60 -28.03
CA GLY A 394 -40.28 6.48 -29.04
C GLY A 394 -41.17 5.71 -30.02
N ASN A 395 -40.68 4.57 -30.52
CA ASN A 395 -41.46 3.68 -31.39
C ASN A 395 -42.70 3.13 -30.68
N LEU A 396 -42.59 2.73 -29.41
CA LEU A 396 -43.70 2.22 -28.61
C LEU A 396 -44.74 3.29 -28.31
N HIS A 397 -44.31 4.54 -28.10
CA HIS A 397 -45.20 5.70 -27.97
C HIS A 397 -45.96 5.97 -29.27
N SER A 398 -45.29 5.92 -30.42
CA SER A 398 -45.90 6.05 -31.74
C SER A 398 -46.96 4.96 -31.98
N VAL A 399 -46.63 3.69 -31.72
CA VAL A 399 -47.56 2.55 -31.86
C VAL A 399 -48.76 2.69 -30.93
N ARG A 400 -48.56 3.12 -29.67
CA ARG A 400 -49.67 3.43 -28.74
C ARG A 400 -50.56 4.55 -29.26
N GLY A 401 -49.99 5.57 -29.89
CA GLY A 401 -50.72 6.65 -30.56
C GLY A 401 -51.59 6.12 -31.69
N SER A 402 -51.01 5.34 -32.61
CA SER A 402 -51.74 4.71 -33.73
C SER A 402 -52.84 3.76 -33.24
N TYR A 403 -52.57 2.97 -32.20
CA TYR A 403 -53.58 2.09 -31.59
C TYR A 403 -54.75 2.87 -31.00
N LYS A 404 -54.51 3.97 -30.27
CA LYS A 404 -55.58 4.83 -29.75
C LYS A 404 -56.42 5.45 -30.87
N GLN A 405 -55.79 5.91 -31.95
CA GLN A 405 -56.51 6.42 -33.12
C GLN A 405 -57.36 5.34 -33.78
N LEU A 406 -56.80 4.15 -34.01
CA LEU A 406 -57.54 3.03 -34.57
C LEU A 406 -58.72 2.62 -33.68
N HIS A 407 -58.53 2.58 -32.36
CA HIS A 407 -59.61 2.27 -31.43
C HIS A 407 -60.72 3.32 -31.47
N THR A 408 -60.36 4.60 -31.57
CA THR A 408 -61.32 5.72 -31.67
C THR A 408 -62.08 5.67 -32.99
N SER A 409 -61.37 5.46 -34.11
CA SER A 409 -61.97 5.31 -35.44
C SER A 409 -62.88 4.07 -35.52
N GLY A 410 -62.46 2.94 -34.96
CA GLY A 410 -63.28 1.73 -34.87
C GLY A 410 -64.55 1.95 -34.06
N ARG A 411 -64.47 2.68 -32.94
CA ARG A 411 -65.65 3.04 -32.14
C ARG A 411 -66.61 3.96 -32.91
N GLN A 412 -66.08 4.99 -33.57
CA GLN A 412 -66.87 5.89 -34.43
C GLN A 412 -67.56 5.13 -35.57
N TYR A 413 -66.88 4.16 -36.18
CA TYR A 413 -67.47 3.31 -37.20
C TYR A 413 -68.60 2.42 -36.65
N CYS A 414 -68.40 1.80 -35.48
CA CYS A 414 -69.45 1.04 -34.81
C CYS A 414 -70.67 1.90 -34.44
N ASP A 415 -70.45 3.13 -33.99
CA ASP A 415 -71.54 4.06 -33.64
C ASP A 415 -72.28 4.56 -34.90
N SER A 416 -71.57 4.76 -36.02
CA SER A 416 -72.18 5.05 -37.33
C SER A 416 -73.06 3.89 -37.82
N LEU A 417 -72.56 2.65 -37.75
CA LEU A 417 -73.34 1.46 -38.10
C LEU A 417 -74.59 1.29 -37.22
N LYS A 418 -74.48 1.55 -35.92
CA LYS A 418 -75.66 1.54 -35.02
C LYS A 418 -76.69 2.58 -35.45
N THR A 419 -76.24 3.78 -35.82
CA THR A 419 -77.13 4.85 -36.29
C THR A 419 -77.87 4.41 -37.57
N GLN A 420 -77.15 3.88 -38.57
CA GLN A 420 -77.75 3.34 -39.79
C GLN A 420 -78.73 2.19 -39.54
N ILE A 421 -78.41 1.26 -38.62
CA ILE A 421 -79.33 0.18 -38.24
C ILE A 421 -80.62 0.76 -37.65
N THR A 422 -80.50 1.80 -36.83
CA THR A 422 -81.65 2.46 -36.20
C THR A 422 -82.52 3.15 -37.26
N GLU A 423 -81.91 3.85 -38.23
CA GLU A 423 -82.60 4.46 -39.37
C GLU A 423 -83.34 3.42 -40.23
N LEU A 424 -82.66 2.33 -40.60
CA LEU A 424 -83.25 1.22 -41.35
C LEU A 424 -84.40 0.54 -40.59
N GLN A 425 -84.32 0.47 -39.25
CA GLN A 425 -85.43 -0.02 -38.42
C GLN A 425 -86.63 0.94 -38.43
N VAL A 426 -86.40 2.25 -38.39
CA VAL A 426 -87.46 3.27 -38.53
C VAL A 426 -88.12 3.15 -39.90
N GLU A 427 -87.34 3.02 -40.97
CA GLU A 427 -87.85 2.86 -42.34
C GLU A 427 -88.65 1.55 -42.50
N LYS A 428 -88.12 0.43 -41.98
CA LYS A 428 -88.84 -0.85 -41.93
C LYS A 428 -90.18 -0.72 -41.21
N ASN A 429 -90.22 -0.01 -40.08
CA ASN A 429 -91.45 0.20 -39.32
C ASN A 429 -92.45 1.07 -40.09
N ALA A 430 -91.97 2.09 -40.81
CA ALA A 430 -92.80 2.92 -41.70
C ALA A 430 -93.41 2.09 -42.83
N ILE A 431 -92.60 1.31 -43.55
CA ILE A 431 -93.06 0.40 -44.62
C ILE A 431 -94.08 -0.60 -44.08
N THR A 432 -93.84 -1.16 -42.88
CA THR A 432 -94.78 -2.10 -42.24
C THR A 432 -96.11 -1.44 -41.92
N ARG A 433 -96.09 -0.18 -41.44
CA ARG A 433 -97.28 0.64 -41.21
C ARG A 433 -98.00 0.91 -42.53
N ASP A 434 -97.31 1.32 -43.58
CA ASP A 434 -97.89 1.60 -44.89
C ASP A 434 -98.52 0.35 -45.50
N LEU A 435 -97.85 -0.81 -45.43
CA LEU A 435 -98.40 -2.11 -45.82
C LEU A 435 -99.65 -2.47 -45.01
N SER A 436 -99.68 -2.17 -43.72
CA SER A 436 -100.88 -2.40 -42.90
C SER A 436 -102.04 -1.49 -43.32
N GLN A 437 -101.77 -0.23 -43.66
CA GLN A 437 -102.77 0.71 -44.18
C GLN A 437 -103.26 0.27 -45.55
N ILE A 438 -102.37 -0.15 -46.45
CA ILE A 438 -102.73 -0.70 -47.76
C ILE A 438 -103.59 -1.96 -47.60
N LYS A 439 -103.27 -2.87 -46.68
CA LYS A 439 -104.11 -4.03 -46.38
C LYS A 439 -105.50 -3.64 -45.90
N VAL A 440 -105.62 -2.61 -45.04
CA VAL A 440 -106.91 -2.09 -44.59
C VAL A 440 -107.68 -1.44 -45.74
N VAL A 441 -107.02 -0.62 -46.57
CA VAL A 441 -107.63 0.00 -47.75
C VAL A 441 -108.08 -1.06 -48.75
N LEU A 442 -107.28 -2.10 -48.99
CA LEU A 442 -107.62 -3.22 -49.86
C LEU A 442 -108.79 -4.03 -49.29
N ALA A 443 -108.81 -4.28 -47.98
CA ALA A 443 -109.93 -4.93 -47.31
C ALA A 443 -111.22 -4.09 -47.44
N VAL A 444 -111.14 -2.77 -47.21
CA VAL A 444 -112.25 -1.84 -47.38
C VAL A 444 -112.72 -1.79 -48.82
N THR A 445 -111.82 -1.70 -49.80
CA THR A 445 -112.19 -1.69 -51.24
C THR A 445 -112.72 -3.04 -51.71
N LEU A 446 -112.26 -4.17 -51.17
CA LEU A 446 -112.86 -5.48 -51.45
C LEU A 446 -114.25 -5.60 -50.80
N THR A 447 -114.45 -5.12 -49.57
CA THR A 447 -115.78 -5.12 -48.93
C THR A 447 -116.74 -4.11 -49.56
N CYS A 448 -116.28 -2.91 -49.91
CA CYS A 448 -117.08 -1.90 -50.59
C CYS A 448 -117.28 -2.22 -52.07
N GLY A 449 -116.32 -2.89 -52.72
CA GLY A 449 -116.41 -3.37 -54.09
C GLY A 449 -117.34 -4.58 -54.21
N THR A 450 -117.35 -5.48 -53.22
CA THR A 450 -118.39 -6.52 -53.12
C THR A 450 -119.74 -5.91 -52.78
N PHE A 451 -119.84 -4.91 -51.90
CA PHE A 451 -121.10 -4.18 -51.68
C PHE A 451 -121.56 -3.40 -52.91
N ALA A 452 -120.65 -2.81 -53.69
CA ALA A 452 -120.98 -2.12 -54.95
C ALA A 452 -121.37 -3.12 -56.05
N ALA A 453 -120.73 -4.28 -56.13
CA ALA A 453 -121.12 -5.35 -57.06
C ALA A 453 -122.44 -6.03 -56.65
N ILE A 454 -122.72 -6.17 -55.35
CA ILE A 454 -124.00 -6.65 -54.83
C ILE A 454 -125.09 -5.59 -55.01
N ALA A 455 -124.81 -4.30 -54.80
CA ALA A 455 -125.76 -3.22 -55.04
C ALA A 455 -126.04 -3.00 -56.53
N PHE A 456 -125.03 -3.12 -57.40
CA PHE A 456 -125.19 -3.04 -58.86
C PHE A 456 -125.86 -4.30 -59.42
N GLY A 457 -125.55 -5.48 -58.86
CA GLY A 457 -126.19 -6.75 -59.18
C GLY A 457 -127.66 -6.79 -58.75
N LEU A 458 -128.00 -6.30 -57.55
CA LEU A 458 -129.39 -6.23 -57.08
C LEU A 458 -130.22 -5.21 -57.86
N LYS A 459 -129.61 -4.09 -58.31
CA LYS A 459 -130.29 -3.10 -59.14
C LYS A 459 -130.54 -3.60 -60.58
N HIS A 460 -129.70 -4.50 -61.09
CA HIS A 460 -129.93 -5.15 -62.39
C HIS A 460 -130.75 -6.45 -62.32
N LEU A 461 -131.01 -7.00 -61.13
CA LEU A 461 -131.87 -8.16 -60.90
C LEU A 461 -133.29 -7.82 -60.43
N GLY A 462 -133.67 -6.53 -60.43
CA GLY A 462 -135.09 -6.14 -60.39
C GLY A 462 -135.78 -6.36 -59.04
N PHE A 463 -135.16 -5.91 -57.94
CA PHE A 463 -135.88 -5.67 -56.69
C PHE A 463 -135.71 -4.20 -56.26
N PHE A 464 -136.81 -3.46 -56.48
CA PHE A 464 -137.07 -2.01 -56.35
C PHE A 464 -136.61 -1.11 -57.51
#